data_AF-A0A127SJU6-F1
#
_entry.id   AF-A0A127SJU6-F1
#
_cell.length_a   1.000
_cell.length_b   1.000
_cell.length_c   1.000
_cell.angle_alpha   90.00
_cell.angle_beta   90.00
_cell.angle_gamma   90.00
#
_symmetry.space_group_name_H-M   'P 1'
#
loop_
_entity.id
_entity.type
_entity.pdbx_description
1 polymer ?
#
loop_
_entity_poly.entity_id
_entity_poly.type
_entity_poly.pdbx_seq_one_letter_code
_entity_poly.pdbx_strand_id
1 'polypeptide(L)'
;YTVSKSDNNGCDILFRLLGGPKEVDRYIKSLGISEVNIAATEEEMHSGWEVQFWNWTTPLATVELLEKFRTGDVLPMPYHDFLWKTMVETSTGANKIKALLPEGTIVAHKTGSSFRNDEGIKAAENDIAVVQLPDGRYYSLAIFVSDSKESDETNCRIIAEISKAIYDHLTKK
;
A
#
# COMPACT_ATOMS: atom_id res chain seq x y z
N TYR A 1 -1.51 -11.53 9.56
CA TYR A 1 -0.09 -11.74 9.22
C TYR A 1 0.22 -11.17 7.84
N THR A 2 -0.32 -11.72 6.74
CA THR A 2 -0.04 -11.21 5.38
C THR A 2 -0.24 -9.69 5.22
N VAL A 3 -1.36 -9.15 5.70
CA VAL A 3 -1.62 -7.71 5.64
C VAL A 3 -0.86 -6.95 6.72
N SER A 4 -1.23 -7.12 8.00
CA SER A 4 -0.72 -6.29 9.10
C SER A 4 0.77 -6.43 9.43
N LYS A 5 1.39 -7.54 9.02
CA LYS A 5 2.82 -7.84 9.25
C LYS A 5 3.61 -8.07 7.96
N SER A 6 2.98 -7.91 6.79
CA SER A 6 3.62 -8.13 5.49
C SER A 6 4.31 -9.51 5.34
N ASP A 7 3.63 -10.56 5.79
CA ASP A 7 4.20 -11.93 5.75
C ASP A 7 4.23 -12.49 4.32
N ASN A 8 5.43 -12.64 3.75
CA ASN A 8 5.63 -13.07 2.36
C ASN A 8 5.16 -14.52 2.11
N ASN A 9 5.42 -15.44 3.04
CA ASN A 9 4.96 -16.83 2.91
C ASN A 9 3.43 -16.91 2.90
N GLY A 10 2.78 -16.17 3.78
CA GLY A 10 1.34 -16.03 3.82
C GLY A 10 0.75 -15.42 2.55
N CYS A 11 1.46 -14.49 1.90
CA CYS A 11 1.09 -13.93 0.60
C CYS A 11 1.02 -15.04 -0.46
N ASP A 12 2.08 -15.83 -0.58
CA ASP A 12 2.17 -16.87 -1.61
C ASP A 12 1.21 -18.04 -1.36
N ILE A 13 0.93 -18.37 -0.09
CA ILE A 13 -0.13 -19.33 0.25
C ILE A 13 -1.49 -18.84 -0.26
N LEU A 14 -1.81 -17.56 -0.07
CA LEU A 14 -3.08 -16.98 -0.56
C LEU A 14 -3.12 -16.91 -2.08
N PHE A 15 -2.01 -16.58 -2.76
CA PHE A 15 -1.96 -16.66 -4.22
C PHE A 15 -2.26 -18.08 -4.71
N ARG A 16 -1.66 -19.11 -4.12
CA ARG A 16 -1.94 -20.52 -4.49
C ARG A 16 -3.41 -20.89 -4.29
N LEU A 17 -4.03 -20.42 -3.21
CA LEU A 17 -5.46 -20.65 -2.95
C LEU A 17 -6.36 -19.98 -3.99
N LEU A 18 -5.97 -18.80 -4.49
CA LEU A 18 -6.72 -17.99 -5.44
C LEU A 18 -6.46 -18.36 -6.91
N GLY A 19 -5.53 -19.27 -7.20
CA GLY A 19 -5.16 -19.67 -8.57
C GLY A 19 -4.01 -18.86 -9.18
N GLY A 20 -3.29 -18.06 -8.38
CA GLY A 20 -2.06 -17.36 -8.75
C GLY A 20 -2.24 -15.86 -9.06
N PRO A 21 -1.13 -15.13 -9.32
CA PRO A 21 -1.13 -13.68 -9.55
C PRO A 21 -2.12 -13.21 -10.61
N LYS A 22 -2.22 -13.93 -11.73
CA LYS A 22 -3.11 -13.59 -12.87
C LYS A 22 -4.59 -13.58 -12.50
N GLU A 23 -5.02 -14.41 -11.55
CA GLU A 23 -6.41 -14.44 -11.10
C GLU A 23 -6.72 -13.19 -10.26
N VAL A 24 -5.78 -12.78 -9.42
CA VAL A 24 -5.87 -11.53 -8.64
C VAL A 24 -5.83 -10.31 -9.55
N ASP A 25 -4.93 -10.28 -10.54
CA ASP A 25 -4.86 -9.23 -11.56
C ASP A 25 -6.21 -9.08 -12.30
N ARG A 26 -6.80 -10.18 -12.76
CA ARG A 26 -8.10 -10.18 -13.43
C ARG A 26 -9.21 -9.68 -12.51
N TYR A 27 -9.19 -10.10 -11.25
CA TYR A 27 -10.16 -9.63 -10.27
C TYR A 27 -10.08 -8.11 -10.08
N ILE A 28 -8.88 -7.55 -9.86
CA ILE A 28 -8.70 -6.11 -9.70
C ILE A 28 -9.15 -5.35 -10.96
N LYS A 29 -8.80 -5.85 -12.15
CA LYS A 29 -9.26 -5.27 -13.43
C LYS A 29 -10.78 -5.33 -13.59
N SER A 30 -11.43 -6.39 -13.10
CA SER A 30 -12.90 -6.49 -13.11
C SER A 30 -13.61 -5.44 -12.25
N LEU A 31 -12.91 -4.84 -11.27
CA LEU A 31 -13.41 -3.72 -10.48
C LEU A 31 -13.31 -2.37 -11.21
N GLY A 32 -12.79 -2.37 -12.44
CA GLY A 32 -12.54 -1.19 -13.27
C GLY A 32 -11.18 -0.55 -13.04
N ILE A 33 -10.24 -1.24 -12.38
CA ILE A 33 -8.89 -0.73 -12.10
C ILE A 33 -7.92 -1.35 -13.12
N SER A 34 -7.64 -0.63 -14.21
CA SER A 34 -6.85 -1.16 -15.34
C SER A 34 -5.36 -0.86 -15.27
N GLU A 35 -4.97 0.26 -14.65
CA GLU A 35 -3.57 0.73 -14.56
C GLU A 35 -2.82 0.07 -13.39
N VAL A 36 -2.83 -1.25 -13.40
CA VAL A 36 -2.17 -2.14 -12.43
C VAL A 36 -1.81 -3.45 -13.12
N ASN A 37 -0.74 -4.08 -12.65
CA ASN A 37 -0.32 -5.40 -13.09
C ASN A 37 0.13 -6.23 -11.89
N ILE A 38 -0.48 -7.40 -11.70
CA ILE A 38 -0.11 -8.38 -10.66
C ILE A 38 0.35 -9.65 -11.36
N ALA A 39 1.66 -9.79 -11.51
CA ALA A 39 2.29 -10.77 -12.37
C ALA A 39 3.14 -11.81 -11.63
N ALA A 40 3.70 -11.46 -10.46
CA ALA A 40 4.66 -12.30 -9.74
C ALA A 40 4.27 -12.50 -8.27
N THR A 41 4.58 -13.68 -7.72
CA THR A 41 4.53 -13.97 -6.28
C THR A 41 5.71 -13.33 -5.53
N GLU A 42 5.70 -13.38 -4.19
CA GLU A 42 6.86 -12.96 -3.39
C GLU A 42 8.08 -13.82 -3.70
N GLU A 43 7.93 -15.15 -3.76
CA GLU A 43 8.98 -16.08 -4.16
C GLU A 43 9.59 -15.73 -5.53
N GLU A 44 8.76 -15.44 -6.54
CA GLU A 44 9.22 -15.05 -7.87
C GLU A 44 9.96 -13.71 -7.84
N MET A 45 9.48 -12.72 -7.08
CA MET A 45 10.18 -11.44 -6.92
C MET A 45 11.58 -11.57 -6.29
N HIS A 46 11.82 -12.62 -5.49
CA HIS A 46 13.15 -12.89 -4.93
C HIS A 46 14.11 -13.59 -5.91
N SER A 47 13.63 -14.03 -7.08
CA SER A 47 14.45 -14.75 -8.07
C SER A 47 15.33 -13.82 -8.93
N GLY A 48 15.01 -12.53 -9.00
CA GLY A 48 15.79 -11.56 -9.76
C GLY A 48 15.31 -10.13 -9.57
N TRP A 49 16.26 -9.18 -9.61
CA TRP A 49 16.01 -7.75 -9.38
C TRP A 49 14.89 -7.18 -10.24
N GLU A 50 14.82 -7.57 -11.51
CA GLU A 50 13.85 -7.03 -12.48
C GLU A 50 12.40 -7.51 -12.22
N VAL A 51 12.21 -8.62 -11.50
CA VAL A 51 10.90 -9.26 -11.35
C VAL A 51 9.93 -8.38 -10.55
N GLN A 52 10.44 -7.59 -9.60
CA GLN A 52 9.61 -6.67 -8.82
C GLN A 52 8.91 -5.61 -9.69
N PHE A 53 9.51 -5.23 -10.83
CA PHE A 53 8.92 -4.25 -11.76
C PHE A 53 7.80 -4.85 -12.62
N TRP A 54 7.63 -6.18 -12.62
CA TRP A 54 6.46 -6.80 -13.25
C TRP A 54 5.19 -6.54 -12.43
N ASN A 55 5.32 -6.36 -11.12
CA ASN A 55 4.23 -5.92 -10.25
C ASN A 55 4.24 -4.39 -10.17
N TRP A 56 3.35 -3.73 -10.89
CA TRP A 56 3.30 -2.27 -10.97
C TRP A 56 1.89 -1.71 -10.84
N THR A 57 1.79 -0.44 -10.49
CA THR A 57 0.54 0.31 -10.41
C THR A 57 0.81 1.80 -10.63
N THR A 58 -0.23 2.56 -10.98
CA THR A 58 -0.18 4.02 -10.87
C THR A 58 -0.68 4.48 -9.50
N PRO A 59 -0.24 5.66 -9.00
CA PRO A 59 -0.78 6.22 -7.77
C PRO A 59 -2.30 6.43 -7.82
N LEU A 60 -2.82 6.86 -8.98
CA LEU A 60 -4.25 7.08 -9.18
C LEU A 60 -5.05 5.79 -9.07
N ALA A 61 -4.65 4.73 -9.80
CA ALA A 61 -5.34 3.42 -9.75
C ALA A 61 -5.38 2.83 -8.34
N THR A 62 -4.32 3.05 -7.57
CA THR A 62 -4.24 2.62 -6.17
C THR A 62 -5.25 3.37 -5.29
N VAL A 63 -5.34 4.69 -5.44
CA VAL A 63 -6.31 5.51 -4.70
C VAL A 63 -7.74 5.18 -5.11
N GLU A 64 -8.01 4.95 -6.41
CA GLU A 64 -9.32 4.51 -6.90
C GLU A 64 -9.74 3.15 -6.30
N LEU A 65 -8.80 2.20 -6.19
CA LEU A 65 -9.06 0.92 -5.54
C LEU A 65 -9.32 1.08 -4.03
N LEU A 66 -8.55 1.93 -3.34
CA LEU A 66 -8.78 2.24 -1.92
C LEU A 66 -10.14 2.90 -1.69
N GLU A 67 -10.56 3.82 -2.56
CA GLU A 67 -11.87 4.46 -2.48
C GLU A 67 -13.00 3.45 -2.70
N LYS A 68 -12.89 2.56 -3.69
CA LYS A 68 -13.86 1.46 -3.88
C LYS A 68 -13.96 0.54 -2.66
N PHE A 69 -12.82 0.19 -2.07
CA PHE A 69 -12.79 -0.58 -0.83
C PHE A 69 -13.50 0.17 0.30
N ARG A 70 -13.18 1.45 0.50
CA ARG A 70 -13.71 2.32 1.56
C ARG A 70 -15.22 2.54 1.48
N THR A 71 -15.79 2.64 0.28
CA THR A 71 -17.23 2.93 0.09
C THR A 71 -18.12 1.68 0.06
N GLY A 72 -17.55 0.48 0.18
CA GLY A 72 -18.30 -0.76 0.42
C GLY A 72 -18.71 -1.57 -0.82
N ASP A 73 -18.19 -1.24 -2.01
CA ASP A 73 -18.61 -1.89 -3.26
C ASP A 73 -17.79 -3.15 -3.62
N VAL A 74 -16.80 -3.52 -2.81
CA VAL A 74 -15.84 -4.60 -3.14
C VAL A 74 -16.04 -5.86 -2.29
N LEU A 75 -16.45 -5.74 -1.02
CA LEU A 75 -16.53 -6.85 -0.09
C LEU A 75 -17.84 -6.79 0.73
N PRO A 76 -18.47 -7.94 1.04
CA PRO A 76 -19.51 -7.98 2.06
C PRO A 76 -19.01 -7.42 3.40
N MET A 77 -19.89 -6.72 4.12
CA MET A 77 -19.56 -5.93 5.31
C MET A 77 -18.68 -6.64 6.35
N PRO A 78 -18.91 -7.93 6.73
CA PRO A 78 -18.05 -8.60 7.70
C PRO A 78 -16.58 -8.75 7.23
N TYR A 79 -16.35 -8.94 5.93
CA TYR A 79 -15.02 -9.08 5.36
C TYR A 79 -14.36 -7.72 5.13
N HIS A 80 -15.15 -6.71 4.76
CA HIS A 80 -14.69 -5.32 4.73
C HIS A 80 -14.16 -4.90 6.11
N ASP A 81 -14.94 -5.11 7.18
CA ASP A 81 -14.58 -4.69 8.53
C ASP A 81 -13.35 -5.44 9.05
N PHE A 82 -13.23 -6.73 8.72
CA PHE A 82 -12.04 -7.51 9.01
C PHE A 82 -10.79 -6.93 8.33
N LEU A 83 -10.87 -6.63 7.03
CA LEU A 83 -9.73 -6.09 6.29
C LEU A 83 -9.38 -4.67 6.77
N TRP A 84 -10.38 -3.82 6.99
CA TRP A 84 -10.22 -2.47 7.54
C TRP A 84 -9.48 -2.50 8.87
N LYS A 85 -9.98 -3.31 9.82
CA LYS A 85 -9.34 -3.49 11.12
C LYS A 85 -7.90 -3.98 10.96
N THR A 86 -7.67 -4.95 10.08
CA THR A 86 -6.33 -5.49 9.83
C THR A 86 -5.38 -4.43 9.28
N MET A 87 -5.84 -3.53 8.42
CA MET A 87 -5.04 -2.42 7.87
C MET A 87 -4.76 -1.32 8.90
N VAL A 88 -5.70 -1.06 9.81
CA VAL A 88 -5.50 -0.12 10.94
C VAL A 88 -4.48 -0.67 11.94
N GLU A 89 -4.52 -1.98 12.19
CA GLU A 89 -3.61 -2.70 13.09
C GLU A 89 -2.23 -3.00 12.47
N THR A 90 -1.95 -2.53 11.24
CA THR A 90 -0.65 -2.66 10.59
C THR A 90 0.47 -2.05 11.44
N SER A 91 1.48 -2.86 11.75
CA SER A 91 2.63 -2.44 12.58
C SER A 91 3.84 -1.96 11.77
N THR A 92 3.91 -2.29 10.49
CA THR A 92 4.99 -1.86 9.58
C THR A 92 4.86 -0.39 9.21
N GLY A 93 5.96 0.30 8.91
CA GLY A 93 5.92 1.67 8.35
C GLY A 93 5.43 2.75 9.32
N ALA A 94 5.64 2.58 10.63
CA ALA A 94 5.32 3.61 11.63
C ALA A 94 6.01 4.96 11.34
N ASN A 95 7.13 4.93 10.61
CA ASN A 95 7.92 6.08 10.15
C ASN A 95 7.54 6.60 8.76
N LYS A 96 6.40 6.18 8.18
CA LYS A 96 5.90 6.60 6.85
C LYS A 96 4.66 7.49 6.97
N ILE A 97 3.51 7.14 6.35
CA ILE A 97 2.30 7.99 6.29
C ILE A 97 1.86 8.48 7.67
N LYS A 98 1.96 7.61 8.68
CA LYS A 98 1.52 7.85 10.06
C LYS A 98 2.45 8.78 10.85
N ALA A 99 3.71 8.92 10.45
CA ALA A 99 4.78 9.39 11.34
C ALA A 99 4.61 10.83 11.82
N LEU A 100 4.02 11.68 10.98
CA LEU A 100 3.87 13.12 11.24
C LEU A 100 2.39 13.56 11.35
N LEU A 101 1.46 12.60 11.43
CA LEU A 101 0.06 12.87 11.69
C LEU A 101 -0.19 12.99 13.20
N PRO A 102 -1.24 13.70 13.64
CA PRO A 102 -1.59 13.77 15.05
C PRO A 102 -1.75 12.39 15.68
N GLU A 103 -1.31 12.24 16.93
CA GLU A 103 -1.50 11.00 17.69
C GLU A 103 -2.98 10.60 17.73
N GLY A 104 -3.27 9.31 17.57
CA GLY A 104 -4.64 8.79 17.51
C GLY A 104 -5.33 8.92 16.15
N THR A 105 -4.69 9.54 15.14
CA THR A 105 -5.22 9.54 13.77
C THR A 105 -5.40 8.10 13.27
N ILE A 106 -6.61 7.75 12.85
CA ILE A 106 -6.90 6.43 12.29
C ILE A 106 -6.36 6.37 10.86
N VAL A 107 -5.44 5.44 10.64
CA VAL A 107 -4.79 5.21 9.35
C VAL A 107 -4.87 3.72 9.02
N ALA A 108 -5.74 3.37 8.08
CA ALA A 108 -5.80 2.03 7.51
C ALA A 108 -4.82 1.97 6.33
N HIS A 109 -3.67 1.29 6.49
CA HIS A 109 -2.61 1.34 5.49
C HIS A 109 -1.92 0.00 5.20
N LYS A 110 -1.18 -0.01 4.09
CA LYS A 110 -0.26 -1.08 3.73
C LYS A 110 1.02 -0.52 3.11
N THR A 111 2.15 -1.02 3.60
CA THR A 111 3.49 -0.67 3.12
C THR A 111 3.98 -1.59 1.99
N GLY A 112 4.97 -1.12 1.24
CA GLY A 112 5.86 -1.94 0.41
C GLY A 112 7.30 -1.44 0.53
N SER A 113 8.29 -2.33 0.41
CA SER A 113 9.71 -1.97 0.47
C SER A 113 10.54 -2.99 -0.31
N SER A 114 11.48 -2.52 -1.12
CA SER A 114 12.47 -3.35 -1.79
C SER A 114 13.79 -3.38 -1.02
N PHE A 115 14.65 -4.35 -1.35
CA PHE A 115 16.08 -4.25 -1.06
C PHE A 115 16.75 -3.18 -1.92
N ARG A 116 18.03 -2.93 -1.65
CA ARG A 116 18.90 -2.13 -2.52
C ARG A 116 19.69 -3.04 -3.44
N ASN A 117 19.89 -2.62 -4.68
CA ASN A 117 20.84 -3.27 -5.58
C ASN A 117 22.28 -2.80 -5.31
N ASP A 118 23.24 -3.38 -6.04
CA ASP A 118 24.68 -3.07 -5.90
C ASP A 118 25.03 -1.62 -6.28
N GLU A 119 24.15 -0.92 -7.01
CA GLU A 119 24.30 0.50 -7.34
C GLU A 119 23.73 1.43 -6.24
N GLY A 120 23.24 0.85 -5.14
CA GLY A 120 22.65 1.56 -4.01
C GLY A 120 21.21 2.02 -4.24
N ILE A 121 20.58 1.61 -5.34
CA ILE A 121 19.22 1.98 -5.71
C ILE A 121 18.22 1.13 -4.92
N LYS A 122 17.27 1.78 -4.27
CA LYS A 122 16.07 1.16 -3.70
C LYS A 122 14.93 1.31 -4.70
N ALA A 123 14.52 0.22 -5.33
CA ALA A 123 13.48 0.21 -6.35
C ALA A 123 12.13 0.71 -5.82
N ALA A 124 11.79 0.40 -4.56
CA ALA A 124 10.53 0.82 -3.97
C ALA A 124 10.63 1.09 -2.47
N GLU A 125 10.10 2.24 -2.04
CA GLU A 125 9.64 2.50 -0.68
C GLU A 125 8.25 3.12 -0.75
N ASN A 126 7.23 2.36 -0.35
CA ASN A 126 5.83 2.68 -0.61
C ASN A 126 5.01 2.65 0.67
N ASP A 127 3.96 3.46 0.70
CA ASP A 127 2.87 3.35 1.67
C ASP A 127 1.58 3.90 1.04
N ILE A 128 0.47 3.19 1.29
CA ILE A 128 -0.84 3.53 0.74
C ILE A 128 -1.85 3.46 1.87
N ALA A 129 -2.79 4.40 1.94
CA ALA A 129 -3.68 4.46 3.09
C ALA A 129 -5.05 5.09 2.81
N VAL A 130 -5.99 4.76 3.68
CA VAL A 130 -7.19 5.56 3.98
C VAL A 130 -6.98 6.20 5.36
N VAL A 131 -7.14 7.52 5.44
CA VAL A 131 -6.92 8.31 6.66
C VAL A 131 -8.22 8.98 7.08
N GLN A 132 -8.55 8.92 8.37
CA GLN A 132 -9.69 9.64 8.96
C GLN A 132 -9.26 11.03 9.45
N LEU A 133 -9.96 12.06 8.99
CA LEU A 133 -9.83 13.44 9.48
C LEU A 133 -10.60 13.64 10.79
N PRO A 134 -10.27 14.69 11.59
CA PRO A 134 -10.91 14.95 12.88
C PRO A 134 -12.42 15.22 12.80
N ASP A 135 -12.92 15.67 11.64
CA ASP A 135 -14.34 15.91 11.40
C ASP A 135 -15.10 14.68 10.89
N GLY A 136 -14.45 13.51 10.85
CA GLY A 136 -15.01 12.24 10.42
C GLY A 136 -14.98 12.00 8.92
N ARG A 137 -14.54 12.98 8.10
CA ARG A 137 -14.27 12.75 6.67
C ARG A 137 -13.08 11.81 6.52
N TYR A 138 -13.01 11.13 5.37
CA TYR A 138 -11.88 10.29 5.00
C TYR A 138 -11.23 10.79 3.71
N TYR A 139 -9.94 10.53 3.56
CA TYR A 139 -9.25 10.65 2.28
C TYR A 139 -8.34 9.44 2.05
N SER A 140 -8.13 9.12 0.78
CA SER A 140 -7.20 8.07 0.36
C SER A 140 -5.97 8.69 -0.29
N LEU A 141 -4.80 8.10 -0.05
CA LEU A 141 -3.54 8.50 -0.67
C LEU A 141 -2.65 7.29 -0.95
N ALA A 142 -1.80 7.42 -1.96
CA ALA A 142 -0.79 6.44 -2.29
C ALA A 142 0.51 7.16 -2.64
N ILE A 143 1.59 6.83 -1.94
CA ILE A 143 2.91 7.45 -2.15
C ILE A 143 3.92 6.35 -2.48
N PHE A 144 4.55 6.49 -3.63
CA PHE A 144 5.55 5.56 -4.16
C PHE A 144 6.86 6.31 -4.36
N VAL A 145 7.89 5.95 -3.59
CA VAL A 145 9.26 6.46 -3.80
C VAL A 145 10.02 5.36 -4.55
N SER A 146 10.18 5.55 -5.87
CA SER A 146 10.80 4.58 -6.76
C SER A 146 12.23 4.94 -7.14
N ASP A 147 13.05 3.94 -7.43
CA ASP A 147 14.43 4.06 -7.94
C ASP A 147 15.30 5.09 -7.19
N SER A 148 15.17 5.09 -5.86
CA SER A 148 15.80 6.10 -5.01
C SER A 148 17.22 5.72 -4.61
N LYS A 149 18.14 6.68 -4.73
CA LYS A 149 19.51 6.61 -4.16
C LYS A 149 19.62 7.22 -2.77
N GLU A 150 18.54 7.82 -2.25
CA GLU A 150 18.48 8.35 -0.89
C GLU A 150 18.51 7.23 0.14
N SER A 151 18.81 7.56 1.41
CA SER A 151 18.77 6.60 2.52
C SER A 151 17.34 6.11 2.82
N ASP A 152 17.19 4.98 3.53
CA ASP A 152 15.88 4.44 3.93
C ASP A 152 15.11 5.43 4.81
N GLU A 153 15.82 6.13 5.70
CA GLU A 153 15.27 7.18 6.54
C GLU A 153 14.72 8.34 5.70
N THR A 154 15.49 8.82 4.73
CA THR A 154 15.04 9.90 3.83
C THR A 154 13.84 9.46 3.00
N ASN A 155 13.83 8.24 2.44
CA ASN A 155 12.69 7.72 1.69
C ASN A 155 11.42 7.65 2.53
N CYS A 156 11.50 7.14 3.77
CA CYS A 156 10.36 7.12 4.68
C CYS A 156 9.91 8.53 5.07
N ARG A 157 10.85 9.45 5.29
CA ARG A 157 10.56 10.85 5.62
C ARG A 157 9.87 11.60 4.48
N ILE A 158 10.24 11.36 3.23
CA ILE A 158 9.54 11.90 2.06
C ILE A 158 8.05 11.51 2.11
N ILE A 159 7.75 10.24 2.37
CA ILE A 159 6.37 9.75 2.48
C ILE A 159 5.63 10.46 3.63
N ALA A 160 6.27 10.58 4.79
CA ALA A 160 5.70 11.23 5.96
C ALA A 160 5.40 12.72 5.74
N GLU A 161 6.34 13.46 5.14
CA GLU A 161 6.20 14.90 4.86
C GLU A 161 5.10 15.18 3.83
N ILE A 162 5.00 14.36 2.77
CA ILE A 162 3.89 14.45 1.79
C ILE A 162 2.55 14.16 2.46
N SER A 163 2.45 13.08 3.24
CA SER A 163 1.23 12.72 3.98
C SER A 163 0.76 13.87 4.88
N LYS A 164 1.71 14.45 5.65
CA LYS A 164 1.44 15.60 6.52
C LYS A 164 0.96 16.82 5.73
N ALA A 165 1.58 17.14 4.60
CA ALA A 165 1.18 18.29 3.80
C ALA A 165 -0.26 18.16 3.29
N ILE A 166 -0.67 16.96 2.88
CA ILE A 166 -2.05 16.66 2.47
C ILE A 166 -3.00 16.81 3.68
N TYR A 167 -2.67 16.19 4.81
CA TYR A 167 -3.48 16.27 6.03
C TYR A 167 -3.67 17.72 6.50
N ASP A 168 -2.59 18.50 6.56
CA ASP A 168 -2.63 19.91 6.96
C ASP A 168 -3.47 20.74 5.97
N HIS A 169 -3.44 20.43 4.68
CA HIS A 169 -4.27 21.12 3.69
C HIS A 169 -5.76 20.82 3.88
N LEU A 170 -6.13 19.55 4.10
CA LEU A 170 -7.52 19.12 4.24
C LEU A 170 -8.17 19.48 5.58
N THR A 171 -7.35 19.80 6.59
CA THR A 171 -7.79 20.22 7.93
C THR A 171 -7.79 21.72 8.14
N LYS A 172 -7.16 22.49 7.24
CA LYS A 172 -7.28 23.96 7.23
C LYS A 172 -8.72 24.36 6.91
N LYS A 173 -9.27 25.27 7.72
CA LYS A 173 -10.53 25.96 7.47
C LYS A 173 -10.36 27.08 6.47
#